data_AF-A0A199V6N2-F1
#
_entry.id   AF-A0A199V6N2-F1
#
_cell.length_a   1.000
_cell.length_b   1.000
_cell.length_c   1.000
_cell.angle_alpha   90.00
_cell.angle_beta   90.00
_cell.angle_gamma   90.00
#
_symmetry.space_group_name_H-M   'P 1'
#
loop_
_entity.id
_entity.type
_entity.pdbx_description
1 polymer ?
#
loop_
_entity_poly.entity_id
_entity_poly.type
_entity_poly.pdbx_seq_one_letter_code
_entity_poly.pdbx_strand_id
1 'polypeptide(L)'
;VSHIRVLNYLNISWNNLNGSIPKEVGSMRSLTCADFSHNDFSGRVPQNGQFTFFNSSSFLANPLLCGFASNPCNFSSTDSPSSRSDEHRRVKSQVPAKFKLLFALGLLLCSMIFAATVVVKTRLMMRRNSKSWKITAFQKIEFRCEDILSCLREDQVIGRGGAGIVYRGILPNGDQVAVKRLLGIGKGSSHDNGFSAEIQTLGRIRHRNIVRLLAMCSNKETNLLVYEYMMNGSLGEVLHGKRGGYLNWGIRLRIATEAAKGLSYLHHDCSPPILHRDVKSNNILLDADFEAHVADFGLAKYLRDTGASECMSAIAGSYGYIAPEYAYTLKVDEKSDVYSFGVVLLELITGRRPVGDFGEEGLDIVQWAKTNTNWSKEGVVNILDPRLINVPLEEAMQVFFVGMLCVQEHSVERPAMREVVQMLEQAKQPYGVRAR
;
A
#
# COMPACT_ATOMS: atom_id res chain seq x y z
N VAL A 1 -9.94 44.00 11.09
CA VAL A 1 -8.52 43.54 11.05
C VAL A 1 -7.79 43.79 12.38
N SER A 2 -7.96 44.96 13.02
CA SER A 2 -7.30 45.33 14.29
C SER A 2 -7.53 44.42 15.51
N HIS A 3 -8.51 43.51 15.46
CA HIS A 3 -8.81 42.54 16.53
C HIS A 3 -8.20 41.14 16.30
N ILE A 4 -7.52 40.93 15.17
CA ILE A 4 -6.89 39.66 14.82
C ILE A 4 -5.55 39.56 15.56
N ARG A 5 -5.37 38.53 16.39
CA ARG A 5 -4.18 38.40 17.26
C ARG A 5 -2.98 37.75 16.58
N VAL A 6 -3.22 36.92 15.56
CA VAL A 6 -2.17 36.22 14.81
C VAL A 6 -2.48 36.29 13.32
N LEU A 7 -1.71 37.06 12.57
CA LEU A 7 -1.84 37.19 11.12
C LEU A 7 -0.46 37.41 10.52
N ASN A 8 0.00 36.51 9.65
CA ASN A 8 1.36 36.58 9.09
C ASN A 8 1.45 37.40 7.80
N TYR A 9 0.37 37.41 7.00
CA TYR A 9 0.28 38.06 5.69
C TYR A 9 -1.08 38.73 5.52
N LEU A 10 -1.10 40.01 5.11
CA LEU A 10 -2.32 40.78 4.85
C LEU A 10 -2.26 41.41 3.46
N ASN A 11 -3.07 40.95 2.51
CA ASN A 11 -3.17 41.59 1.20
C ASN A 11 -4.59 42.07 0.97
N ILE A 12 -4.76 43.38 0.86
CA ILE A 12 -6.02 44.05 0.52
C ILE A 12 -5.87 44.95 -0.71
N SER A 13 -4.86 44.68 -1.54
CA SER A 13 -4.60 45.44 -2.75
C SER A 13 -5.70 45.30 -3.80
N TRP A 14 -5.81 46.26 -4.72
CA TRP A 14 -6.79 46.26 -5.83
C TRP A 14 -8.25 46.21 -5.37
N ASN A 15 -8.57 47.06 -4.39
CA ASN A 15 -9.94 47.25 -3.92
C ASN A 15 -10.29 48.75 -3.96
N ASN A 16 -11.53 49.09 -3.61
CA ASN A 16 -11.98 50.49 -3.49
C ASN A 16 -12.11 50.90 -2.01
N LEU A 17 -11.15 50.47 -1.17
CA LEU A 17 -11.17 50.79 0.26
C LEU A 17 -10.71 52.24 0.47
N ASN A 18 -11.40 52.96 1.34
CA ASN A 18 -11.15 54.37 1.62
C ASN A 18 -10.88 54.63 3.12
N GLY A 19 -10.48 55.86 3.45
CA GLY A 19 -10.16 56.29 4.80
C GLY A 19 -8.69 56.09 5.16
N SER A 20 -8.35 56.23 6.45
CA SER A 20 -6.97 56.11 6.93
C SER A 20 -6.59 54.67 7.25
N ILE A 21 -5.32 54.31 7.01
CA ILE A 21 -4.78 53.01 7.43
C ILE A 21 -4.75 52.93 8.97
N PRO A 22 -5.40 51.94 9.61
CA PRO A 22 -5.46 51.84 11.07
C PRO A 22 -4.08 51.59 11.70
N LYS A 23 -3.69 52.42 12.67
CA LYS A 23 -2.40 52.31 13.39
C LYS A 23 -2.27 51.00 14.16
N GLU A 24 -3.40 50.40 14.54
CA GLU A 24 -3.49 49.13 15.29
C GLU A 24 -2.88 47.96 14.50
N VAL A 25 -2.84 48.05 13.16
CA VAL A 25 -2.19 47.04 12.31
C VAL A 25 -0.69 46.95 12.59
N GLY A 26 -0.05 48.06 12.94
CA GLY A 26 1.37 48.10 13.28
C GLY A 26 1.68 47.38 14.59
N SER A 27 0.70 47.26 15.48
CA SER A 27 0.85 46.58 16.77
C SER A 27 0.87 45.05 16.66
N MET A 28 0.49 44.49 15.50
CA MET A 28 0.45 43.04 15.27
C MET A 28 1.86 42.48 15.00
N ARG A 29 2.55 42.02 16.04
CA ARG A 29 3.92 41.47 15.91
C ARG A 29 4.03 40.28 14.94
N SER A 30 2.97 39.51 14.77
CA SER A 30 2.92 38.37 13.83
C SER A 30 2.90 38.79 12.36
N LEU A 31 2.53 40.05 12.05
CA LEU A 31 2.38 40.50 10.67
C LEU A 31 3.73 40.82 10.05
N THR A 32 4.17 39.93 9.18
CA THR A 32 5.49 40.02 8.51
C THR A 32 5.42 40.68 7.14
N CYS A 33 4.25 40.69 6.50
CA CYS A 33 4.07 41.29 5.18
C CYS A 33 2.63 41.81 5.03
N ALA A 34 2.50 43.01 4.49
CA ALA A 34 1.21 43.61 4.18
C ALA A 34 1.23 44.37 2.85
N ASP A 35 0.12 44.35 2.11
CA ASP A 35 -0.07 45.06 0.84
C ASP A 35 -1.41 45.82 0.84
N PHE A 36 -1.32 47.15 0.79
CA PHE A 36 -2.40 48.13 0.76
C PHE A 36 -2.49 48.86 -0.59
N SER A 37 -1.76 48.40 -1.61
CA SER A 37 -1.65 49.12 -2.88
C SER A 37 -2.96 49.13 -3.69
N HIS A 38 -3.11 50.08 -4.63
CA HIS A 38 -4.28 50.16 -5.51
C HIS A 38 -5.62 50.23 -4.76
N ASN A 39 -5.79 51.26 -3.94
CA ASN A 39 -6.98 51.59 -3.17
C ASN A 39 -7.18 53.13 -3.09
N ASP A 40 -8.17 53.60 -2.35
CA ASP A 40 -8.48 55.01 -2.11
C ASP A 40 -8.12 55.45 -0.67
N PHE A 41 -7.09 54.85 -0.05
CA PHE A 41 -6.66 55.22 1.30
C PHE A 41 -6.09 56.65 1.32
N SER A 42 -6.33 57.36 2.43
CA SER A 42 -5.98 58.76 2.61
C SER A 42 -5.24 59.01 3.93
N GLY A 43 -4.49 60.11 3.99
CA GLY A 43 -3.77 60.54 5.18
C GLY A 43 -2.36 59.96 5.31
N ARG A 44 -1.76 60.11 6.50
CA ARG A 44 -0.37 59.71 6.74
C ARG A 44 -0.25 58.20 7.02
N VAL A 45 0.69 57.54 6.36
CA VAL A 45 1.07 56.15 6.70
C VAL A 45 1.57 56.10 8.14
N PRO A 46 1.01 55.24 9.02
CA PRO A 46 1.50 55.08 10.38
C PRO A 46 2.98 54.68 10.38
N GLN A 47 3.81 55.31 11.22
CA GLN A 47 5.26 55.07 11.27
C GLN A 47 5.69 54.16 12.42
N ASN A 48 4.74 53.46 13.03
CA ASN A 48 4.93 52.74 14.30
C ASN A 48 4.77 51.24 14.08
N GLY A 49 5.51 50.42 14.86
CA GLY A 49 5.37 48.97 14.83
C GLY A 49 5.78 48.37 13.48
N GLN A 50 5.03 47.39 12.97
CA GLN A 50 5.40 46.68 11.73
C GLN A 50 5.44 47.54 10.47
N PHE A 51 4.82 48.73 10.49
CA PHE A 51 4.86 49.65 9.35
C PHE A 51 6.25 50.18 9.00
N THR A 52 7.21 50.12 9.93
CA THR A 52 8.61 50.49 9.65
C THR A 52 9.33 49.48 8.76
N PHE A 53 8.82 48.24 8.66
CA PHE A 53 9.43 47.15 7.89
C PHE A 53 8.73 46.89 6.55
N PHE A 54 7.54 47.45 6.33
CA PHE A 54 6.82 47.27 5.07
C PHE A 54 7.46 48.09 3.95
N ASN A 55 7.51 47.48 2.76
CA ASN A 55 8.09 48.13 1.59
C ASN A 55 7.19 49.27 1.09
N SER A 56 7.78 50.34 0.56
CA SER A 56 7.09 51.42 -0.15
C SER A 56 6.12 50.92 -1.24
N SER A 57 6.42 49.79 -1.88
CA SER A 57 5.55 49.16 -2.88
C SER A 57 4.16 48.78 -2.32
N SER A 58 4.08 48.47 -1.03
CA SER A 58 2.84 48.09 -0.34
C SER A 58 1.83 49.23 -0.23
N PHE A 59 2.20 50.46 -0.58
CA PHE A 59 1.34 51.65 -0.45
C PHE A 59 1.09 52.35 -1.80
N LEU A 60 1.57 51.78 -2.90
CA LEU A 60 1.47 52.38 -4.24
C LEU A 60 0.01 52.56 -4.68
N ALA A 61 -0.21 53.51 -5.59
CA ALA A 61 -1.52 53.78 -6.18
C ALA A 61 -2.64 54.07 -5.15
N ASN A 62 -2.30 54.81 -4.09
CA ASN A 62 -3.25 55.48 -3.19
C ASN A 62 -3.00 57.00 -3.27
N PRO A 63 -3.75 57.74 -4.12
CA PRO A 63 -3.42 59.14 -4.47
C PRO A 63 -3.45 60.13 -3.29
N LEU A 64 -4.20 59.82 -2.23
CA LEU A 64 -4.41 60.68 -1.07
C LEU A 64 -3.54 60.29 0.14
N LEU A 65 -2.65 59.31 -0.03
CA LEU A 65 -1.77 58.79 1.03
C LEU A 65 -0.41 59.48 0.99
N CYS A 66 0.14 59.83 2.15
CA CYS A 66 1.45 60.49 2.27
C CYS A 66 2.30 59.86 3.39
N GLY A 67 3.61 60.08 3.40
CA GLY A 67 4.51 59.64 4.48
C GLY A 67 5.35 58.39 4.19
N PHE A 68 5.40 57.95 2.93
CA PHE A 68 6.39 57.01 2.40
C PHE A 68 7.29 57.72 1.38
N ALA A 69 8.45 57.15 1.03
CA ALA A 69 9.57 57.79 0.33
C ALA A 69 9.22 58.63 -0.93
N SER A 70 8.06 58.39 -1.55
CA SER A 70 7.62 59.03 -2.80
C SER A 70 6.66 60.22 -2.62
N ASN A 71 6.11 60.45 -1.41
CA ASN A 71 5.14 61.53 -1.14
C ASN A 71 5.29 62.09 0.29
N PRO A 72 6.14 63.11 0.52
CA PRO A 72 6.25 63.77 1.82
C PRO A 72 4.96 64.53 2.16
N CYS A 73 4.45 64.36 3.37
CA CYS A 73 3.24 65.05 3.86
C CYS A 73 3.53 66.54 4.10
N ASN A 74 3.62 67.36 3.05
CA ASN A 74 3.65 68.82 3.19
C ASN A 74 2.22 69.36 3.13
N PHE A 75 1.59 69.52 4.30
CA PHE A 75 0.38 70.32 4.44
C PHE A 75 0.78 71.74 4.84
N SER A 76 0.88 72.62 3.84
CA SER A 76 0.76 74.06 4.06
C SER A 76 -0.70 74.42 3.82
N SER A 77 -1.40 74.77 4.89
CA SER A 77 -2.76 75.33 4.86
C SER A 77 -2.75 76.61 4.03
N THR A 78 -3.47 76.66 2.89
CA THR A 78 -4.20 77.86 2.42
C THR A 78 -5.02 77.58 1.16
N ASP A 79 -6.25 78.08 1.22
CA ASP A 79 -7.10 78.60 0.16
C ASP A 79 -8.01 77.69 -0.69
N SER A 80 -9.30 77.90 -0.39
CA SER A 80 -10.56 77.71 -1.11
C SER A 80 -10.53 78.08 -2.62
N PRO A 81 -11.57 77.68 -3.38
CA PRO A 81 -11.47 77.40 -4.81
C PRO A 81 -11.63 78.66 -5.66
N SER A 82 -10.77 78.81 -6.67
CA SER A 82 -11.00 79.76 -7.76
C SER A 82 -11.29 79.02 -9.07
N SER A 83 -12.45 79.35 -9.61
CA SER A 83 -12.94 78.99 -10.93
C SER A 83 -11.96 79.38 -12.02
N ARG A 84 -11.48 78.40 -12.78
CA ARG A 84 -11.05 78.60 -14.16
C ARG A 84 -11.74 77.58 -15.05
N SER A 85 -12.70 78.11 -15.80
CA SER A 85 -13.20 77.58 -17.05
C SER A 85 -12.02 77.31 -17.98
N ASP A 86 -11.70 76.04 -18.21
CA ASP A 86 -10.94 75.63 -19.38
C ASP A 86 -11.64 74.49 -20.10
N GLU A 87 -12.14 74.87 -21.26
CA GLU A 87 -12.92 74.12 -22.21
C GLU A 87 -12.02 73.13 -22.96
N HIS A 88 -11.63 72.03 -22.32
CA HIS A 88 -11.01 70.90 -23.03
C HIS A 88 -12.05 69.88 -23.49
N ARG A 89 -12.68 70.24 -24.61
CA ARG A 89 -13.07 69.40 -25.75
C ARG A 89 -12.81 67.89 -25.54
N ARG A 90 -13.82 67.15 -25.07
CA ARG A 90 -13.86 65.68 -25.10
C ARG A 90 -13.80 65.21 -26.56
N VAL A 91 -12.60 64.91 -27.06
CA VAL A 91 -12.46 63.99 -28.20
C VAL A 91 -12.83 62.61 -27.69
N LYS A 92 -14.11 62.24 -27.85
CA LYS A 92 -14.51 60.84 -27.77
C LYS A 92 -13.81 60.13 -28.92
N SER A 93 -12.64 59.53 -28.67
CA SER A 93 -12.07 58.52 -29.56
C SER A 93 -13.05 57.35 -29.62
N GLN A 94 -14.02 57.43 -30.53
CA GLN A 94 -14.85 56.30 -30.90
C GLN A 94 -13.97 55.36 -31.72
N VAL A 95 -13.20 54.52 -31.02
CA VAL A 95 -12.62 53.33 -31.63
C VAL A 95 -13.79 52.54 -32.22
N PRO A 96 -13.84 52.30 -33.55
CA PRO A 96 -14.97 51.63 -34.19
C PRO A 96 -15.21 50.30 -33.49
N ALA A 97 -16.49 49.95 -33.26
CA ALA A 97 -16.86 48.75 -32.50
C ALA A 97 -16.17 47.47 -33.02
N LYS A 98 -15.87 47.41 -34.32
CA LYS A 98 -15.08 46.34 -34.97
C LYS A 98 -13.68 46.17 -34.38
N PHE A 99 -12.96 47.25 -34.08
CA PHE A 99 -11.62 47.18 -33.48
C PHE A 99 -11.66 46.76 -32.00
N LYS A 100 -12.70 47.17 -31.26
CA LYS A 100 -12.90 46.68 -29.88
C LYS A 100 -13.19 45.18 -29.84
N LEU A 101 -13.99 44.69 -30.79
CA LEU A 101 -14.30 43.26 -30.93
C LEU A 101 -13.05 42.46 -31.34
N LEU A 102 -12.29 42.93 -32.33
CA LEU A 102 -11.03 42.29 -32.75
C LEU A 102 -10.00 42.25 -31.62
N PHE A 103 -9.87 43.33 -30.85
CA PHE A 103 -8.97 43.39 -29.70
C PHE A 103 -9.42 42.45 -28.58
N ALA A 104 -10.73 42.38 -28.28
CA ALA A 104 -11.27 41.45 -27.29
C ALA A 104 -11.09 39.98 -27.71
N LEU A 105 -11.32 39.64 -28.99
CA LEU A 105 -11.09 38.30 -29.52
C LEU A 105 -9.59 37.94 -29.50
N GLY A 106 -8.71 38.91 -29.80
CA GLY A 106 -7.26 38.74 -29.69
C GLY A 106 -6.81 38.45 -28.26
N LEU A 107 -7.32 39.20 -27.27
CA LEU A 107 -7.04 38.96 -25.85
C LEU A 107 -7.60 37.61 -25.38
N LEU A 108 -8.78 37.23 -25.85
CA LEU A 108 -9.39 35.95 -25.51
C LEU A 108 -8.58 34.79 -26.10
N LEU A 109 -8.10 34.90 -27.34
CA LEU A 109 -7.22 33.91 -27.95
C LEU A 109 -5.88 33.81 -27.20
N CYS A 110 -5.26 34.94 -26.84
CA CYS A 110 -4.04 34.97 -26.04
C CYS A 110 -4.24 34.33 -24.66
N SER A 111 -5.38 34.60 -24.00
CA SER A 111 -5.75 34.00 -22.72
C SER A 111 -5.95 32.49 -22.84
N MET A 112 -6.62 32.03 -23.91
CA MET A 112 -6.83 30.60 -24.18
C MET A 112 -5.51 29.88 -24.48
N ILE A 113 -4.60 30.49 -25.25
CA ILE A 113 -3.26 29.95 -25.52
C ILE A 113 -2.45 29.90 -24.22
N PHE A 114 -2.45 30.97 -23.41
CA PHE A 114 -1.76 31.00 -22.13
C PHE A 114 -2.30 29.91 -21.19
N ALA A 115 -3.63 29.81 -21.03
CA ALA A 115 -4.26 28.76 -20.25
C ALA A 115 -3.89 27.35 -20.77
N ALA A 116 -3.93 27.13 -22.08
CA ALA A 116 -3.51 25.86 -22.68
C ALA A 116 -2.04 25.54 -22.39
N THR A 117 -1.13 26.51 -22.51
CA THR A 117 0.30 26.31 -22.20
C THR A 117 0.54 26.04 -20.72
N VAL A 118 -0.19 26.71 -19.82
CA VAL A 118 -0.14 26.42 -18.37
C VAL A 118 -0.67 25.02 -18.09
N VAL A 119 -1.78 24.61 -18.71
CA VAL A 119 -2.35 23.25 -18.56
C VAL A 119 -1.39 22.19 -19.12
N VAL A 120 -0.76 22.43 -20.27
CA VAL A 120 0.22 21.51 -20.85
C VAL A 120 1.48 21.44 -20.00
N LYS A 121 2.02 22.58 -19.55
CA LYS A 121 3.23 22.64 -18.71
C LYS A 121 2.99 22.01 -17.34
N THR A 122 1.83 22.22 -16.73
CA THR A 122 1.44 21.56 -15.48
C THR A 122 1.24 20.07 -15.67
N ARG A 123 0.60 19.61 -16.76
CA ARG A 123 0.52 18.19 -17.11
C ARG A 123 1.89 17.56 -17.35
N LEU A 124 2.79 18.24 -18.06
CA LEU A 124 4.16 17.79 -18.32
C LEU A 124 4.99 17.73 -17.03
N MET A 125 4.87 18.73 -16.15
CA MET A 125 5.56 18.76 -14.85
C MET A 125 5.01 17.68 -13.91
N MET A 126 3.69 17.44 -13.90
CA MET A 126 3.08 16.32 -13.19
C MET A 126 3.55 14.97 -13.74
N ARG A 127 3.70 14.84 -15.08
CA ARG A 127 4.23 13.63 -15.74
C ARG A 127 5.71 13.42 -15.42
N ARG A 128 6.51 14.49 -15.29
CA ARG A 128 7.92 14.43 -14.87
C ARG A 128 8.06 14.02 -13.40
N ASN A 129 7.21 14.54 -12.52
CA ASN A 129 7.11 14.11 -11.12
C ASN A 129 6.48 12.71 -10.94
N SER A 130 5.84 12.15 -11.98
CA SER A 130 5.35 10.77 -11.96
C SER A 130 6.49 9.75 -12.11
N LYS A 131 7.62 10.16 -12.70
CA LYS A 131 8.78 9.29 -12.97
C LYS A 131 9.77 9.18 -11.80
N SER A 132 9.64 9.97 -10.73
CA SER A 132 10.55 9.87 -9.58
C SER A 132 10.19 8.64 -8.74
N TRP A 133 10.98 7.58 -8.86
CA TRP A 133 10.86 6.39 -8.03
C TRP A 133 11.41 6.64 -6.64
N LYS A 134 10.72 6.11 -5.63
CA LYS A 134 11.17 6.09 -4.23
C LYS A 134 11.45 4.64 -3.84
N ILE A 135 12.57 4.42 -3.16
CA ILE A 135 12.90 3.13 -2.56
C ILE A 135 12.73 3.22 -1.04
N THR A 136 12.11 2.20 -0.46
CA THR A 136 12.10 1.95 0.97
C THR A 136 12.68 0.58 1.20
N ALA A 137 13.81 0.50 1.90
CA ALA A 137 14.46 -0.77 2.23
C ALA A 137 13.96 -1.29 3.58
N PHE A 138 13.64 -2.59 3.65
CA PHE A 138 13.30 -3.30 4.90
C PHE A 138 14.46 -4.18 5.39
N GLN A 139 15.48 -4.35 4.55
CA GLN A 139 16.72 -5.07 4.79
C GLN A 139 17.90 -4.17 4.39
N LYS A 140 19.13 -4.57 4.76
CA LYS A 140 20.32 -3.99 4.13
C LYS A 140 20.30 -4.40 2.65
N ILE A 141 20.32 -3.42 1.76
CA ILE A 141 20.29 -3.62 0.30
C ILE A 141 21.50 -2.96 -0.35
N GLU A 142 21.99 -3.54 -1.44
CA GLU A 142 23.13 -3.06 -2.22
C GLU A 142 22.74 -2.76 -3.69
N PHE A 143 21.45 -2.50 -3.92
CA PHE A 143 20.87 -2.18 -5.23
C PHE A 143 19.99 -0.93 -5.18
N ARG A 144 19.71 -0.33 -6.35
CA ARG A 144 18.87 0.86 -6.53
C ARG A 144 17.56 0.53 -7.23
N CYS A 145 16.63 1.49 -7.29
CA CYS A 145 15.37 1.32 -8.03
C CYS A 145 15.61 0.98 -9.51
N GLU A 146 16.62 1.58 -10.13
CA GLU A 146 16.92 1.38 -11.55
C GLU A 146 17.25 -0.09 -11.87
N ASP A 147 17.95 -0.77 -10.96
CA ASP A 147 18.29 -2.19 -11.08
C ASP A 147 17.01 -3.05 -11.08
N ILE A 148 16.06 -2.72 -10.20
CA ILE A 148 14.75 -3.41 -10.12
C ILE A 148 13.91 -3.17 -11.36
N LEU A 149 13.90 -1.94 -11.89
CA LEU A 149 13.14 -1.61 -13.10
C LEU A 149 13.68 -2.35 -14.33
N SER A 150 14.99 -2.61 -14.40
CA SER A 150 15.60 -3.38 -15.48
C SER A 150 15.15 -4.85 -15.51
N CYS A 151 14.60 -5.36 -14.39
CA CYS A 151 14.09 -6.73 -14.26
C CYS A 151 12.65 -6.88 -14.77
N LEU A 152 11.91 -5.78 -14.99
CA LEU A 152 10.50 -5.80 -15.41
C LEU A 152 10.33 -6.09 -16.91
N ARG A 153 10.78 -7.27 -17.35
CA ARG A 153 10.69 -7.71 -18.74
C ARG A 153 9.69 -8.86 -18.88
N GLU A 154 8.98 -8.90 -20.00
CA GLU A 154 7.93 -9.92 -20.25
C GLU A 154 8.49 -11.35 -20.26
N ASP A 155 9.72 -11.55 -20.73
CA ASP A 155 10.42 -12.84 -20.70
C ASP A 155 10.84 -13.30 -19.30
N GLN A 156 10.76 -12.41 -18.31
CA GLN A 156 11.09 -12.70 -16.90
C GLN A 156 9.86 -12.91 -16.03
N VAL A 157 8.65 -12.94 -16.60
CA VAL A 157 7.43 -13.16 -15.83
C VAL A 157 7.39 -14.60 -15.32
N ILE A 158 7.30 -14.74 -14.00
CA ILE A 158 7.18 -16.03 -13.31
C ILE A 158 5.78 -16.29 -12.76
N GLY A 159 4.92 -15.27 -12.68
CA GLY A 159 3.54 -15.43 -12.24
C GLY A 159 2.65 -14.26 -12.60
N ARG A 160 1.37 -14.55 -12.88
CA ARG A 160 0.30 -13.56 -13.09
C ARG A 160 -0.91 -13.96 -12.26
N GLY A 161 -1.47 -13.02 -11.50
CA GLY A 161 -2.65 -13.27 -10.68
C GLY A 161 -3.40 -11.98 -10.33
N GLY A 162 -4.45 -12.11 -9.51
CA GLY A 162 -5.27 -10.97 -9.08
C GLY A 162 -4.50 -9.89 -8.33
N ALA A 163 -3.42 -10.27 -7.63
CA ALA A 163 -2.55 -9.33 -6.93
C ALA A 163 -1.54 -8.61 -7.86
N GLY A 164 -1.36 -9.09 -9.10
CA GLY A 164 -0.47 -8.47 -10.09
C GLY A 164 0.46 -9.46 -10.79
N ILE A 165 1.61 -8.95 -11.24
CA ILE A 165 2.58 -9.70 -12.04
C ILE A 165 3.88 -9.82 -11.26
N VAL A 166 4.44 -11.03 -11.18
CA VAL A 166 5.71 -11.30 -10.53
C VAL A 166 6.77 -11.58 -11.59
N TYR A 167 7.90 -10.88 -11.47
CA TYR A 167 9.05 -11.00 -12.36
C TYR A 167 10.23 -11.60 -11.59
N ARG A 168 11.02 -12.44 -12.24
CA ARG A 168 12.36 -12.81 -11.76
C ARG A 168 13.35 -11.71 -12.14
N GLY A 169 14.21 -11.33 -11.20
CA GLY A 169 15.28 -10.37 -11.42
C GLY A 169 16.63 -10.94 -11.03
N ILE A 170 17.68 -10.48 -11.70
CA ILE A 170 19.06 -10.71 -11.32
C ILE A 170 19.69 -9.34 -11.13
N LEU A 171 20.14 -9.06 -9.92
CA LEU A 171 20.76 -7.81 -9.53
C LEU A 171 22.23 -7.74 -10.01
N PRO A 172 22.85 -6.54 -10.06
CA PRO A 172 24.23 -6.39 -10.50
C PRO A 172 25.26 -7.20 -9.69
N ASN A 173 24.96 -7.47 -8.41
CA ASN A 173 25.79 -8.29 -7.52
C ASN A 173 25.58 -9.81 -7.73
N GLY A 174 24.68 -10.22 -8.63
CA GLY A 174 24.34 -11.62 -8.91
C GLY A 174 23.17 -12.16 -8.09
N ASP A 175 22.67 -11.40 -7.12
CA ASP A 175 21.54 -11.84 -6.28
C ASP A 175 20.26 -11.95 -7.12
N GLN A 176 19.48 -13.01 -6.85
CA GLN A 176 18.20 -13.22 -7.50
C GLN A 176 17.06 -12.66 -6.64
N VAL A 177 16.14 -11.95 -7.27
CA VAL A 177 14.99 -11.33 -6.61
C VAL A 177 13.68 -11.68 -7.33
N ALA A 178 12.59 -11.66 -6.57
CA ALA A 178 11.24 -11.67 -7.13
C ALA A 178 10.66 -10.25 -7.01
N VAL A 179 10.21 -9.67 -8.12
CA VAL A 179 9.64 -8.33 -8.17
C VAL A 179 8.14 -8.44 -8.45
N LYS A 180 7.29 -8.21 -7.45
CA LYS A 180 5.83 -8.18 -7.61
C LYS A 180 5.40 -6.77 -7.97
N ARG A 181 4.94 -6.59 -9.20
CA ARG A 181 4.28 -5.37 -9.67
C ARG A 181 2.80 -5.47 -9.38
N LEU A 182 2.31 -4.65 -8.45
CA LEU A 182 0.90 -4.57 -8.14
C LEU A 182 0.15 -3.82 -9.25
N LEU A 183 -1.07 -4.26 -9.54
CA LEU A 183 -1.94 -3.57 -10.49
C LEU A 183 -2.27 -2.17 -9.94
N GLY A 184 -2.20 -1.16 -10.80
CA GLY A 184 -2.16 0.25 -10.41
C GLY A 184 -3.39 0.72 -9.62
N ILE A 185 -3.22 1.84 -8.91
CA ILE A 185 -4.27 2.58 -8.21
C ILE A 185 -5.19 3.21 -9.27
N GLY A 186 -6.12 2.44 -9.82
CA GLY A 186 -7.16 2.98 -10.67
C GLY A 186 -7.95 4.01 -9.87
N LYS A 187 -8.19 5.21 -10.45
CA LYS A 187 -9.10 6.21 -9.88
C LYS A 187 -10.50 5.58 -9.75
N GLY A 188 -10.79 4.95 -8.62
CA GLY A 188 -12.06 4.27 -8.36
C GLY A 188 -11.98 2.99 -7.52
N SER A 189 -10.81 2.35 -7.38
CA SER A 189 -10.67 1.17 -6.49
C SER A 189 -10.21 1.61 -5.10
N SER A 190 -11.08 1.47 -4.09
CA SER A 190 -10.77 1.72 -2.67
C SER A 190 -9.81 0.68 -2.05
N HIS A 191 -9.51 -0.40 -2.77
CA HIS A 191 -8.61 -1.47 -2.32
C HIS A 191 -7.22 -1.28 -2.93
N ASP A 192 -6.20 -1.26 -2.08
CA ASP A 192 -4.79 -1.14 -2.45
C ASP A 192 -4.16 -2.48 -2.87
N ASN A 193 -4.98 -3.45 -3.29
CA ASN A 193 -4.58 -4.79 -3.72
C ASN A 193 -3.68 -5.53 -2.69
N GLY A 194 -3.89 -5.30 -1.40
CA GLY A 194 -3.13 -5.95 -0.32
C GLY A 194 -1.76 -5.31 -0.05
N PHE A 195 -1.41 -4.24 -0.74
CA PHE A 195 -0.13 -3.54 -0.61
C PHE A 195 0.18 -3.12 0.83
N SER A 196 -0.75 -2.44 1.51
CA SER A 196 -0.54 -1.99 2.88
C SER A 196 -0.45 -3.17 3.84
N ALA A 197 -1.23 -4.23 3.62
CA ALA A 197 -1.19 -5.43 4.45
C ALA A 197 0.20 -6.10 4.37
N GLU A 198 0.74 -6.26 3.16
CA GLU A 198 2.07 -6.83 2.95
C GLU A 198 3.17 -5.98 3.60
N ILE A 199 3.17 -4.67 3.39
CA ILE A 199 4.21 -3.79 3.94
C ILE A 199 4.14 -3.71 5.46
N GLN A 200 2.93 -3.57 6.02
CA GLN A 200 2.76 -3.49 7.46
C GLN A 200 3.20 -4.79 8.14
N THR A 201 2.97 -5.93 7.48
CA THR A 201 3.32 -7.26 7.97
C THR A 201 4.78 -7.61 7.71
N LEU A 202 5.14 -7.91 6.45
CA LEU A 202 6.47 -8.37 6.06
C LEU A 202 7.57 -7.33 6.28
N GLY A 203 7.22 -6.03 6.30
CA GLY A 203 8.18 -4.98 6.61
C GLY A 203 8.65 -4.97 8.07
N ARG A 204 7.97 -5.70 8.97
CA ARG A 204 8.22 -5.69 10.43
C ARG A 204 8.63 -7.04 10.99
N ILE A 205 8.32 -8.14 10.31
CA ILE A 205 8.57 -9.49 10.79
C ILE A 205 9.76 -10.13 10.07
N ARG A 206 10.44 -11.06 10.75
CA ARG A 206 11.51 -11.86 10.17
C ARG A 206 11.50 -13.24 10.81
N HIS A 207 11.38 -14.27 9.98
CA HIS A 207 11.39 -15.65 10.41
C HIS A 207 11.96 -16.52 9.29
N ARG A 208 12.66 -17.61 9.63
CA ARG A 208 13.29 -18.50 8.64
C ARG A 208 12.30 -19.03 7.62
N ASN A 209 11.09 -19.40 8.06
CA ASN A 209 10.06 -19.99 7.21
C ASN A 209 9.02 -18.98 6.72
N ILE A 210 9.40 -17.72 6.55
CA ILE A 210 8.55 -16.66 5.97
C ILE A 210 9.37 -15.92 4.91
N VAL A 211 8.79 -15.70 3.74
CA VAL A 211 9.46 -14.98 2.64
C VAL A 211 9.86 -13.57 3.08
N ARG A 212 11.10 -13.19 2.77
CA ARG A 212 11.64 -11.90 3.15
C ARG A 212 11.34 -10.82 2.12
N LEU A 213 10.65 -9.76 2.57
CA LEU A 213 10.55 -8.51 1.82
C LEU A 213 11.86 -7.72 1.96
N LEU A 214 12.54 -7.48 0.84
CA LEU A 214 13.83 -6.77 0.79
C LEU A 214 13.62 -5.26 0.73
N ALA A 215 12.78 -4.82 -0.21
CA ALA A 215 12.53 -3.41 -0.49
C ALA A 215 11.17 -3.21 -1.15
N MET A 216 10.71 -1.96 -1.16
CA MET A 216 9.61 -1.46 -1.96
C MET A 216 10.13 -0.37 -2.88
N CYS A 217 9.74 -0.40 -4.15
CA CYS A 217 9.93 0.70 -5.09
C CYS A 217 8.57 1.24 -5.51
N SER A 218 8.31 2.53 -5.32
CA SER A 218 7.02 3.13 -5.68
C SER A 218 7.16 4.44 -6.44
N ASN A 219 6.19 4.70 -7.31
CA ASN A 219 5.96 6.00 -7.93
C ASN A 219 4.47 6.36 -7.84
N LYS A 220 4.02 7.41 -8.53
CA LYS A 220 2.61 7.85 -8.46
C LYS A 220 1.61 6.86 -9.08
N GLU A 221 2.06 5.93 -9.90
CA GLU A 221 1.24 5.06 -10.74
C GLU A 221 1.40 3.57 -10.41
N THR A 222 2.51 3.18 -9.80
CA THR A 222 2.91 1.78 -9.64
C THR A 222 3.66 1.57 -8.33
N ASN A 223 3.32 0.47 -7.67
CA ASN A 223 4.03 -0.07 -6.51
C ASN A 223 4.69 -1.40 -6.90
N LEU A 224 5.96 -1.55 -6.53
CA LEU A 224 6.75 -2.76 -6.68
C LEU A 224 7.18 -3.23 -5.31
N LEU A 225 6.99 -4.51 -5.04
CA LEU A 225 7.51 -5.19 -3.86
C LEU A 225 8.64 -6.12 -4.31
N VAL A 226 9.77 -6.08 -3.62
CA VAL A 226 10.98 -6.83 -3.97
C VAL A 226 11.25 -7.84 -2.86
N TYR A 227 11.22 -9.12 -3.20
CA TYR A 227 11.48 -10.25 -2.29
C TYR A 227 12.74 -10.98 -2.73
N GLU A 228 13.27 -11.81 -1.84
CA GLU A 228 14.22 -12.84 -2.25
C GLU A 228 13.56 -13.85 -3.20
N TYR A 229 14.34 -14.38 -4.13
CA TYR A 229 13.83 -15.32 -5.13
C TYR A 229 13.84 -16.77 -4.62
N MET A 230 12.68 -17.42 -4.70
CA MET A 230 12.50 -18.82 -4.32
C MET A 230 12.70 -19.72 -5.56
N MET A 231 13.86 -20.37 -5.65
CA MET A 231 14.33 -21.06 -6.86
C MET A 231 13.44 -22.22 -7.32
N ASN A 232 12.77 -22.90 -6.37
CA ASN A 232 11.92 -24.04 -6.69
C ASN A 232 10.44 -23.64 -6.89
N GLY A 233 10.11 -22.35 -6.81
CA GLY A 233 8.75 -21.86 -7.01
C GLY A 233 7.82 -22.18 -5.84
N SER A 234 6.53 -22.38 -6.11
CA SER A 234 5.55 -22.73 -5.07
C SER A 234 5.41 -24.24 -4.88
N LEU A 235 5.07 -24.66 -3.66
CA LEU A 235 4.78 -26.06 -3.34
C LEU A 235 3.67 -26.62 -4.24
N GLY A 236 2.60 -25.85 -4.48
CA GLY A 236 1.50 -26.32 -5.33
C GLY A 236 1.92 -26.56 -6.79
N GLU A 237 2.81 -25.75 -7.35
CA GLU A 237 3.38 -25.97 -8.68
C GLU A 237 4.27 -27.21 -8.74
N VAL A 238 5.10 -27.42 -7.70
CA VAL A 238 6.02 -28.56 -7.65
C VAL A 238 5.23 -29.86 -7.44
N LEU A 239 4.36 -29.90 -6.43
CA LEU A 239 3.61 -31.09 -6.00
C LEU A 239 2.64 -31.61 -7.07
N HIS A 240 1.87 -30.69 -7.67
CA HIS A 240 0.85 -31.03 -8.67
C HIS A 240 1.39 -31.05 -10.11
N GLY A 241 2.64 -30.64 -10.30
CA GLY A 241 3.32 -30.65 -11.58
C GLY A 241 4.08 -31.95 -11.85
N LYS A 242 4.79 -31.96 -12.99
CA LYS A 242 5.71 -33.06 -13.38
C LYS A 242 6.84 -33.30 -12.37
N ARG A 243 7.11 -32.32 -11.51
CA ARG A 243 8.15 -32.35 -10.48
C ARG A 243 7.70 -32.97 -9.15
N GLY A 244 6.43 -33.34 -9.00
CA GLY A 244 5.90 -33.79 -7.70
C GLY A 244 6.49 -35.11 -7.20
N GLY A 245 7.02 -35.94 -8.10
CA GLY A 245 7.75 -37.17 -7.75
C GLY A 245 9.13 -36.91 -7.13
N TYR A 246 9.72 -35.71 -7.29
CA TYR A 246 10.99 -35.36 -6.63
C TYR A 246 10.79 -35.04 -5.14
N LEU A 247 9.57 -34.69 -4.72
CA LEU A 247 9.23 -34.49 -3.33
C LEU A 247 8.98 -35.85 -2.67
N ASN A 248 10.06 -36.52 -2.26
CA ASN A 248 9.97 -37.71 -1.43
C ASN A 248 9.32 -37.39 -0.07
N TRP A 249 8.94 -38.44 0.67
CA TRP A 249 8.23 -38.29 1.94
C TRP A 249 8.96 -37.39 2.93
N GLY A 250 10.28 -37.56 3.10
CA GLY A 250 11.08 -36.77 4.02
C GLY A 250 11.07 -35.27 3.69
N ILE A 251 11.12 -34.92 2.40
CA ILE A 251 11.01 -33.53 1.94
C ILE A 251 9.60 -33.00 2.22
N ARG A 252 8.54 -33.77 1.95
CA ARG A 252 7.14 -33.36 2.21
C ARG A 252 6.89 -33.10 3.69
N LEU A 253 7.33 -34.00 4.57
CA LEU A 253 7.22 -33.83 6.01
C LEU A 253 8.01 -32.60 6.49
N ARG A 254 9.23 -32.38 5.97
CA ARG A 254 10.02 -31.19 6.29
C ARG A 254 9.30 -29.90 5.90
N ILE A 255 8.77 -29.84 4.67
CA ILE A 255 7.99 -28.70 4.17
C ILE A 255 6.77 -28.44 5.07
N ALA A 256 6.03 -29.49 5.45
CA ALA A 256 4.90 -29.37 6.38
C ALA A 256 5.34 -28.75 7.71
N THR A 257 6.39 -29.29 8.34
CA THR A 257 6.90 -28.79 9.62
C THR A 257 7.39 -27.33 9.52
N GLU A 258 8.09 -26.98 8.46
CA GLU A 258 8.64 -25.63 8.23
C GLU A 258 7.53 -24.60 7.97
N ALA A 259 6.55 -24.92 7.13
CA ALA A 259 5.39 -24.07 6.92
C ALA A 259 4.59 -23.89 8.22
N ALA A 260 4.40 -24.96 9.01
CA ALA A 260 3.74 -24.89 10.31
C ALA A 260 4.49 -23.97 11.29
N LYS A 261 5.83 -23.99 11.29
CA LYS A 261 6.65 -23.08 12.11
C LYS A 261 6.45 -21.62 11.70
N GLY A 262 6.42 -21.34 10.40
CA GLY A 262 6.12 -20.00 9.87
C GLY A 262 4.77 -19.49 10.34
N LEU A 263 3.72 -20.30 10.25
CA LEU A 263 2.37 -19.95 10.73
C LEU A 263 2.30 -19.81 12.26
N SER A 264 2.93 -20.72 13.01
CA SER A 264 3.01 -20.65 14.47
C SER A 264 3.65 -19.35 14.94
N TYR A 265 4.71 -18.89 14.27
CA TYR A 265 5.35 -17.61 14.56
C TYR A 265 4.36 -16.44 14.37
N LEU A 266 3.59 -16.43 13.28
CA LEU A 266 2.57 -15.39 13.03
C LEU A 266 1.50 -15.34 14.12
N HIS A 267 1.02 -16.49 14.58
CA HIS A 267 -0.08 -16.59 15.53
C HIS A 267 0.33 -16.36 16.98
N HIS A 268 1.54 -16.77 17.36
CA HIS A 268 1.91 -16.88 18.77
C HIS A 268 3.12 -16.06 19.20
N ASP A 269 3.99 -15.67 18.27
CA ASP A 269 5.24 -14.98 18.57
C ASP A 269 5.21 -13.51 18.12
N CYS A 270 4.33 -13.17 17.17
CA CYS A 270 4.01 -11.79 16.82
C CYS A 270 3.06 -11.15 17.86
N SER A 271 3.31 -9.88 18.19
CA SER A 271 2.44 -9.07 19.03
C SER A 271 2.09 -7.75 18.33
N PRO A 272 0.83 -7.51 17.94
CA PRO A 272 -0.30 -8.44 18.04
C PRO A 272 -0.19 -9.66 17.08
N PRO A 273 -0.92 -10.77 17.35
CA PRO A 273 -0.99 -11.91 16.44
C PRO A 273 -1.42 -11.53 15.02
N ILE A 274 -0.92 -12.26 14.04
CA ILE A 274 -1.13 -11.98 12.61
C ILE A 274 -1.85 -13.16 11.97
N LEU A 275 -3.02 -12.91 11.40
CA LEU A 275 -3.73 -13.87 10.55
C LEU A 275 -3.24 -13.76 9.12
N HIS A 276 -2.94 -14.90 8.49
CA HIS A 276 -2.51 -14.98 7.10
C HIS A 276 -3.69 -14.88 6.12
N ARG A 277 -4.75 -15.64 6.38
CA ARG A 277 -6.05 -15.68 5.66
C ARG A 277 -6.05 -16.22 4.23
N ASP A 278 -4.89 -16.48 3.65
CA ASP A 278 -4.79 -17.17 2.35
C ASP A 278 -3.71 -18.27 2.37
N VAL A 279 -3.73 -19.12 3.40
CA VAL A 279 -2.82 -20.27 3.47
C VAL A 279 -3.23 -21.29 2.40
N LYS A 280 -2.29 -21.67 1.53
CA LYS A 280 -2.47 -22.67 0.47
C LYS A 280 -1.11 -23.14 -0.03
N SER A 281 -1.07 -24.27 -0.74
CA SER A 281 0.18 -24.79 -1.31
C SER A 281 0.86 -23.82 -2.28
N ASN A 282 0.12 -22.98 -3.00
CA ASN A 282 0.71 -21.95 -3.88
C ASN A 282 1.36 -20.78 -3.12
N ASN A 283 1.01 -20.57 -1.85
CA ASN A 283 1.55 -19.51 -0.98
C ASN A 283 2.63 -20.05 -0.03
N ILE A 284 3.09 -21.28 -0.24
CA ILE A 284 4.28 -21.85 0.40
C ILE A 284 5.33 -21.97 -0.69
N LEU A 285 6.34 -21.10 -0.64
CA LEU A 285 7.42 -21.10 -1.62
C LEU A 285 8.60 -21.94 -1.14
N LEU A 286 9.39 -22.42 -2.09
CA LEU A 286 10.51 -23.33 -1.85
C LEU A 286 11.81 -22.70 -2.38
N ASP A 287 12.79 -22.57 -1.49
CA ASP A 287 14.11 -22.09 -1.85
C ASP A 287 14.94 -23.14 -2.61
N ALA A 288 16.24 -22.91 -2.81
CA ALA A 288 17.13 -23.83 -3.51
C ALA A 288 17.23 -25.22 -2.86
N ASP A 289 17.14 -25.28 -1.54
CA ASP A 289 17.31 -26.49 -0.72
C ASP A 289 15.97 -27.18 -0.40
N PHE A 290 14.86 -26.70 -0.99
CA PHE A 290 13.49 -27.08 -0.68
C PHE A 290 13.12 -26.82 0.79
N GLU A 291 13.60 -25.71 1.35
CA GLU A 291 13.06 -25.17 2.62
C GLU A 291 11.81 -24.33 2.34
N ALA A 292 10.79 -24.53 3.18
CA ALA A 292 9.49 -23.90 3.01
C ALA A 292 9.43 -22.49 3.62
N HIS A 293 8.87 -21.57 2.84
CA HIS A 293 8.68 -20.17 3.20
C HIS A 293 7.24 -19.72 2.92
N VAL A 294 6.50 -19.34 3.97
CA VAL A 294 5.13 -18.79 3.82
C VAL A 294 5.19 -17.42 3.14
N ALA A 295 4.32 -17.20 2.16
CA ALA A 295 4.32 -16.07 1.25
C ALA A 295 2.92 -15.49 1.02
N ASP A 296 2.86 -14.32 0.36
CA ASP A 296 1.64 -13.62 -0.06
C ASP A 296 0.74 -13.15 1.09
N PHE A 297 1.20 -12.12 1.78
CA PHE A 297 0.54 -11.50 2.94
C PHE A 297 -0.49 -10.43 2.53
N GLY A 298 -0.97 -10.43 1.28
CA GLY A 298 -1.87 -9.42 0.75
C GLY A 298 -3.23 -9.36 1.46
N LEU A 299 -3.62 -10.44 2.13
CA LEU A 299 -4.87 -10.52 2.91
C LEU A 299 -4.63 -10.51 4.43
N ALA A 300 -3.37 -10.42 4.86
CA ALA A 300 -2.98 -10.57 6.25
C ALA A 300 -3.57 -9.48 7.14
N LYS A 301 -3.88 -9.82 8.38
CA LYS A 301 -4.49 -8.88 9.34
C LYS A 301 -3.96 -9.10 10.75
N TYR A 302 -3.68 -8.01 11.44
CA TYR A 302 -3.38 -8.01 12.87
C TYR A 302 -4.66 -8.16 13.68
N LEU A 303 -4.70 -9.08 14.62
CA LEU A 303 -5.79 -9.21 15.59
C LEU A 303 -5.64 -8.16 16.67
N ARG A 304 -6.49 -7.13 16.66
CA ARG A 304 -6.57 -6.13 17.73
C ARG A 304 -7.65 -6.62 18.70
N ASP A 305 -7.26 -6.77 19.97
CA ASP A 305 -7.98 -7.44 21.07
C ASP A 305 -7.97 -8.98 21.05
N THR A 306 -7.15 -9.54 21.94
CA THR A 306 -6.99 -10.99 22.19
C THR A 306 -8.22 -11.68 22.81
N GLY A 307 -9.35 -10.98 22.91
CA GLY A 307 -10.58 -11.48 23.55
C GLY A 307 -11.86 -11.34 22.72
N ALA A 308 -11.84 -10.61 21.61
CA ALA A 308 -13.00 -10.42 20.75
C ALA A 308 -12.58 -10.65 19.30
N SER A 309 -13.05 -11.77 18.72
CA SER A 309 -12.85 -12.04 17.30
C SER A 309 -13.28 -10.82 16.46
N GLU A 310 -12.37 -10.34 15.61
CA GLU A 310 -12.65 -9.19 14.75
C GLU A 310 -13.70 -9.56 13.71
N CYS A 311 -14.83 -8.84 13.68
CA CYS A 311 -15.78 -8.96 12.58
C CYS A 311 -15.13 -8.47 11.27
N MET A 312 -15.00 -9.38 10.30
CA MET A 312 -14.39 -9.10 9.01
C MET A 312 -15.41 -8.52 8.04
N SER A 313 -15.02 -7.53 7.23
CA SER A 313 -15.89 -6.89 6.25
C SER A 313 -16.12 -7.71 4.98
N ALA A 314 -15.29 -8.73 4.74
CA ALA A 314 -15.37 -9.61 3.57
C ALA A 314 -14.75 -10.98 3.84
N ILE A 315 -15.33 -12.00 3.20
CA ILE A 315 -14.74 -13.34 3.07
C ILE A 315 -13.46 -13.21 2.23
N ALA A 316 -12.38 -13.80 2.71
CA ALA A 316 -11.10 -13.84 2.01
C ALA A 316 -10.51 -15.23 2.12
N GLY A 317 -9.69 -15.61 1.13
CA GLY A 317 -9.07 -16.91 1.03
C GLY A 317 -9.32 -17.54 -0.34
N SER A 318 -8.65 -18.66 -0.57
CA SER A 318 -8.74 -19.39 -1.83
C SER A 318 -9.72 -20.55 -1.75
N TYR A 319 -10.52 -20.73 -2.80
CA TYR A 319 -11.47 -21.83 -2.91
C TYR A 319 -10.78 -23.19 -2.67
N GLY A 320 -11.42 -24.05 -1.88
CA GLY A 320 -10.86 -25.32 -1.40
C GLY A 320 -10.05 -25.24 -0.09
N TYR A 321 -9.69 -24.04 0.37
CA TYR A 321 -8.95 -23.83 1.64
C TYR A 321 -9.75 -23.03 2.67
N ILE A 322 -10.82 -22.34 2.25
CA ILE A 322 -11.63 -21.51 3.14
C ILE A 322 -12.31 -22.39 4.20
N ALA A 323 -12.09 -22.05 5.46
CA ALA A 323 -12.71 -22.74 6.58
C ALA A 323 -14.24 -22.56 6.59
N PRO A 324 -15.02 -23.60 6.94
CA PRO A 324 -16.47 -23.61 6.78
C PRO A 324 -17.19 -22.52 7.56
N GLU A 325 -16.63 -22.05 8.68
CA GLU A 325 -17.21 -21.00 9.51
C GLU A 325 -17.35 -19.65 8.83
N TYR A 326 -16.60 -19.39 7.75
CA TYR A 326 -16.78 -18.18 6.93
C TYR A 326 -18.18 -18.10 6.30
N ALA A 327 -18.93 -19.20 6.21
CA ALA A 327 -20.28 -19.21 5.66
C ALA A 327 -21.34 -18.64 6.62
N TYR A 328 -21.10 -18.69 7.93
CA TYR A 328 -22.11 -18.35 8.94
C TYR A 328 -21.63 -17.35 10.00
N THR A 329 -20.33 -17.02 10.03
CA THR A 329 -19.80 -15.98 10.92
C THR A 329 -18.72 -15.13 10.25
N LEU A 330 -18.72 -13.84 10.56
CA LEU A 330 -17.64 -12.90 10.20
C LEU A 330 -16.55 -12.83 11.26
N LYS A 331 -16.76 -13.52 12.40
CA LYS A 331 -15.76 -13.72 13.44
C LYS A 331 -14.78 -14.79 12.99
N VAL A 332 -13.57 -14.36 12.67
CA VAL A 332 -12.48 -15.23 12.23
C VAL A 332 -11.31 -15.06 13.21
N ASP A 333 -10.71 -16.18 13.58
CA ASP A 333 -9.53 -16.26 14.44
C ASP A 333 -8.40 -17.02 13.71
N GLU A 334 -7.32 -17.32 14.42
CA GLU A 334 -6.17 -18.06 13.91
C GLU A 334 -6.52 -19.49 13.46
N LYS A 335 -7.65 -20.04 13.89
CA LYS A 335 -8.08 -21.41 13.54
C LYS A 335 -8.55 -21.53 12.10
N SER A 336 -8.82 -20.42 11.43
CA SER A 336 -9.07 -20.42 9.98
C SER A 336 -7.81 -20.73 9.15
N ASP A 337 -6.65 -20.21 9.57
CA ASP A 337 -5.35 -20.56 8.99
C ASP A 337 -4.99 -22.01 9.30
N VAL A 338 -5.35 -22.51 10.49
CA VAL A 338 -5.17 -23.93 10.87
C VAL A 338 -5.94 -24.86 9.93
N TYR A 339 -7.22 -24.57 9.64
CA TYR A 339 -8.01 -25.34 8.68
C TYR A 339 -7.36 -25.36 7.30
N SER A 340 -7.00 -24.18 6.81
CA SER A 340 -6.34 -24.01 5.51
C SER A 340 -5.02 -24.79 5.45
N PHE A 341 -4.25 -24.84 6.54
CA PHE A 341 -3.04 -25.64 6.65
C PHE A 341 -3.32 -27.15 6.69
N GLY A 342 -4.40 -27.58 7.34
CA GLY A 342 -4.86 -28.97 7.30
C GLY A 342 -5.12 -29.47 5.87
N VAL A 343 -5.71 -28.63 5.01
CA VAL A 343 -5.86 -28.91 3.58
C VAL A 343 -4.50 -29.10 2.91
N VAL A 344 -3.50 -28.26 3.20
CA VAL A 344 -2.13 -28.42 2.67
C VAL A 344 -1.50 -29.74 3.12
N LEU A 345 -1.73 -30.18 4.35
CA LEU A 345 -1.26 -31.50 4.82
C LEU A 345 -1.88 -32.63 4.00
N LEU A 346 -3.17 -32.55 3.68
CA LEU A 346 -3.84 -33.53 2.82
C LEU A 346 -3.29 -33.51 1.39
N GLU A 347 -2.99 -32.33 0.83
CA GLU A 347 -2.32 -32.24 -0.47
C GLU A 347 -0.95 -32.95 -0.43
N LEU A 348 -0.14 -32.72 0.61
CA LEU A 348 1.19 -33.34 0.76
C LEU A 348 1.11 -34.87 0.88
N ILE A 349 0.11 -35.41 1.58
CA ILE A 349 -0.10 -36.86 1.72
C ILE A 349 -0.52 -37.48 0.38
N THR A 350 -1.49 -36.85 -0.28
CA THR A 350 -2.22 -37.46 -1.40
C THR A 350 -1.65 -37.11 -2.77
N GLY A 351 -0.88 -36.01 -2.86
CA GLY A 351 -0.44 -35.43 -4.12
C GLY A 351 -1.57 -34.86 -4.99
N ARG A 352 -2.78 -34.71 -4.43
CA ARG A 352 -3.97 -34.22 -5.13
C ARG A 352 -4.22 -32.75 -4.84
N ARG A 353 -4.86 -32.07 -5.78
CA ARG A 353 -5.37 -30.69 -5.59
C ARG A 353 -6.54 -30.70 -4.60
N PRO A 354 -6.78 -29.59 -3.88
CA PRO A 354 -7.83 -29.52 -2.86
C PRO A 354 -9.26 -29.65 -3.42
N VAL A 355 -9.43 -29.28 -4.69
CA VAL A 355 -10.69 -29.37 -5.45
C VAL A 355 -10.39 -29.93 -6.84
N GLY A 356 -11.33 -30.66 -7.43
CA GLY A 356 -11.18 -31.24 -8.76
C GLY A 356 -11.73 -32.67 -8.86
N ASP A 357 -11.10 -33.49 -9.71
CA ASP A 357 -11.55 -34.84 -10.11
C ASP A 357 -11.52 -35.86 -8.96
N PHE A 358 -12.49 -35.76 -8.05
CA PHE A 358 -12.80 -36.75 -7.01
C PHE A 358 -13.96 -37.68 -7.39
N GLY A 359 -14.42 -37.62 -8.65
CA GLY A 359 -15.46 -38.49 -9.21
C GLY A 359 -16.90 -38.01 -8.96
N GLU A 360 -17.13 -37.25 -7.88
CA GLU A 360 -18.43 -36.63 -7.57
C GLU A 360 -18.33 -35.10 -7.64
N GLU A 361 -19.34 -34.45 -8.24
CA GLU A 361 -19.40 -32.98 -8.29
C GLU A 361 -19.53 -32.41 -6.87
N GLY A 362 -18.66 -31.45 -6.54
CA GLY A 362 -18.70 -30.72 -5.26
C GLY A 362 -17.97 -31.38 -4.10
N LEU A 363 -17.34 -32.55 -4.30
CA LEU A 363 -16.51 -33.18 -3.28
C LEU A 363 -15.13 -32.51 -3.21
N ASP A 364 -14.70 -32.10 -2.02
CA ASP A 364 -13.35 -31.56 -1.78
C ASP A 364 -12.40 -32.65 -1.24
N ILE A 365 -11.11 -32.31 -1.14
CA ILE A 365 -10.08 -33.23 -0.62
C ILE A 365 -10.35 -33.69 0.81
N VAL A 366 -11.02 -32.87 1.64
CA VAL A 366 -11.31 -33.17 3.04
C VAL A 366 -12.36 -34.28 3.12
N GLN A 367 -13.49 -34.10 2.42
CA GLN A 367 -14.56 -35.10 2.36
C GLN A 367 -14.09 -36.37 1.64
N TRP A 368 -13.34 -36.22 0.55
CA TRP A 368 -12.75 -37.35 -0.15
C TRP A 368 -11.84 -38.19 0.76
N ALA A 369 -10.93 -37.54 1.49
CA ALA A 369 -10.01 -38.22 2.40
C ALA A 369 -10.79 -38.93 3.52
N LYS A 370 -11.77 -38.28 4.14
CA LYS A 370 -12.63 -38.88 5.18
C LYS A 370 -13.30 -40.16 4.71
N THR A 371 -13.89 -40.14 3.51
CA THR A 371 -14.58 -41.29 2.93
C THR A 371 -13.62 -42.43 2.59
N ASN A 372 -12.47 -42.13 2.00
CA ASN A 372 -11.52 -43.16 1.54
C ASN A 372 -10.67 -43.76 2.67
N THR A 373 -10.62 -43.14 3.85
CA THR A 373 -9.94 -43.67 5.03
C THR A 373 -10.88 -44.24 6.09
N ASN A 374 -12.20 -44.23 5.85
CA ASN A 374 -13.22 -44.56 6.86
C ASN A 374 -13.01 -43.81 8.18
N TRP A 375 -12.57 -42.54 8.10
CA TRP A 375 -12.28 -41.69 9.27
C TRP A 375 -11.20 -42.24 10.22
N SER A 376 -10.44 -43.24 9.80
CA SER A 376 -9.39 -43.89 10.58
C SER A 376 -8.02 -43.47 10.05
N LYS A 377 -7.06 -43.28 10.97
CA LYS A 377 -5.69 -42.93 10.61
C LYS A 377 -5.00 -44.08 9.86
N GLU A 378 -5.34 -45.32 10.19
CA GLU A 378 -4.85 -46.54 9.52
C GLU A 378 -5.25 -46.57 8.04
N GLY A 379 -6.39 -45.95 7.69
CA GLY A 379 -6.86 -45.84 6.31
C GLY A 379 -6.00 -44.95 5.41
N VAL A 380 -5.03 -44.19 5.94
CA VAL A 380 -4.16 -43.29 5.15
C VAL A 380 -3.47 -44.01 3.98
N VAL A 381 -3.17 -45.30 4.14
CA VAL A 381 -2.56 -46.15 3.11
C VAL A 381 -3.32 -46.13 1.77
N ASN A 382 -4.64 -45.93 1.82
CA ASN A 382 -5.51 -45.92 0.64
C ASN A 382 -5.45 -44.60 -0.15
N ILE A 383 -4.95 -43.54 0.47
CA ILE A 383 -4.95 -42.18 -0.10
C ILE A 383 -3.55 -41.63 -0.34
N LEU A 384 -2.50 -42.38 0.01
CA LEU A 384 -1.12 -41.98 -0.22
C LEU A 384 -0.88 -41.69 -1.71
N ASP A 385 -0.10 -40.63 -1.97
CA ASP A 385 0.36 -40.32 -3.32
C ASP A 385 1.10 -41.53 -3.90
N PRO A 386 0.63 -42.12 -5.03
CA PRO A 386 1.23 -43.32 -5.60
C PRO A 386 2.66 -43.11 -6.10
N ARG A 387 3.12 -41.85 -6.21
CA ARG A 387 4.50 -41.51 -6.57
C ARG A 387 5.47 -41.63 -5.39
N LEU A 388 4.97 -41.72 -4.16
CA LEU A 388 5.81 -41.89 -2.97
C LEU A 388 6.27 -43.34 -2.83
N ILE A 389 7.56 -43.53 -2.58
CA ILE A 389 8.19 -44.85 -2.42
C ILE A 389 8.69 -44.94 -0.98
N ASN A 390 8.48 -46.10 -0.33
CA ASN A 390 8.95 -46.41 1.03
C ASN A 390 8.52 -45.39 2.10
N VAL A 391 7.25 -44.97 2.09
CA VAL A 391 6.69 -44.08 3.13
C VAL A 391 6.65 -44.80 4.48
N PRO A 392 7.25 -44.26 5.55
CA PRO A 392 7.05 -44.76 6.90
C PRO A 392 5.59 -44.58 7.30
N LEU A 393 4.83 -45.68 7.40
CA LEU A 393 3.38 -45.62 7.58
C LEU A 393 2.97 -44.93 8.89
N GLU A 394 3.69 -45.14 9.99
CA GLU A 394 3.42 -44.46 11.26
C GLU A 394 3.56 -42.94 11.13
N GLU A 395 4.55 -42.45 10.38
CA GLU A 395 4.69 -41.02 10.12
C GLU A 395 3.51 -40.52 9.29
N ALA A 396 3.12 -41.25 8.24
CA ALA A 396 1.99 -40.87 7.40
C ALA A 396 0.67 -40.86 8.17
N MET A 397 0.44 -41.85 9.04
CA MET A 397 -0.73 -41.93 9.91
C MET A 397 -0.77 -40.74 10.87
N GLN A 398 0.38 -40.35 11.44
CA GLN A 398 0.48 -39.20 12.33
C GLN A 398 0.23 -37.88 11.59
N VAL A 399 0.83 -37.66 10.43
CA VAL A 399 0.60 -36.44 9.63
C VAL A 399 -0.85 -36.37 9.16
N PHE A 400 -1.44 -37.50 8.76
CA PHE A 400 -2.85 -37.56 8.39
C PHE A 400 -3.75 -37.23 9.58
N PHE A 401 -3.49 -37.81 10.75
CA PHE A 401 -4.23 -37.51 11.98
C PHE A 401 -4.17 -36.01 12.32
N VAL A 402 -2.99 -35.38 12.24
CA VAL A 402 -2.84 -33.93 12.42
C VAL A 402 -3.64 -33.14 11.38
N GLY A 403 -3.57 -33.54 10.11
CA GLY A 403 -4.39 -32.94 9.04
C GLY A 403 -5.88 -33.00 9.35
N MET A 404 -6.37 -34.15 9.80
CA MET A 404 -7.78 -34.36 10.18
C MET A 404 -8.20 -33.54 11.39
N LEU A 405 -7.33 -33.34 12.39
CA LEU A 405 -7.58 -32.42 13.50
C LEU A 405 -7.63 -30.96 13.05
N CYS A 406 -6.80 -30.57 12.09
CA CYS A 406 -6.76 -29.21 11.57
C CYS A 406 -8.05 -28.86 10.80
N VAL A 407 -8.64 -29.83 10.08
CA VAL A 407 -9.85 -29.61 9.24
C VAL A 407 -11.17 -29.94 9.94
N GLN A 408 -11.20 -29.90 11.27
CA GLN A 408 -12.46 -30.05 12.03
C GLN A 408 -13.45 -28.94 11.66
N GLU A 409 -14.74 -29.28 11.66
CA GLU A 409 -15.80 -28.34 11.27
C GLU A 409 -15.90 -27.17 12.26
N HIS A 410 -15.85 -27.47 13.57
CA HIS A 410 -15.83 -26.44 14.60
C HIS A 410 -14.40 -25.95 14.86
N SER A 411 -14.19 -24.64 14.77
CA SER A 411 -12.87 -24.01 14.95
C SER A 411 -12.24 -24.26 16.34
N VAL A 412 -13.07 -24.42 17.37
CA VAL A 412 -12.64 -24.68 18.75
C VAL A 412 -11.98 -26.05 18.93
N GLU A 413 -12.33 -27.02 18.07
CA GLU A 413 -11.77 -28.38 18.09
C GLU A 413 -10.42 -28.47 17.39
N ARG A 414 -10.07 -27.45 16.60
CA ARG A 414 -8.80 -27.40 15.87
C ARG A 414 -7.67 -27.07 16.84
N PRO A 415 -6.49 -27.72 16.71
CA PRO A 415 -5.32 -27.38 17.51
C PRO A 415 -4.79 -25.98 17.18
N ALA A 416 -4.01 -25.40 18.08
CA ALA A 416 -3.21 -24.22 17.77
C ALA A 416 -2.02 -24.59 16.87
N MET A 417 -1.52 -23.67 16.04
CA MET A 417 -0.38 -23.96 15.16
C MET A 417 0.88 -24.38 15.93
N ARG A 418 1.08 -23.90 17.16
CA ARG A 418 2.16 -24.36 18.03
C ARG A 418 2.05 -25.85 18.41
N GLU A 419 0.84 -26.35 18.62
CA GLU A 419 0.57 -27.77 18.89
C GLU A 419 0.74 -28.60 17.61
N VAL A 420 0.30 -28.08 16.46
CA VAL A 420 0.53 -28.69 15.14
C VAL A 420 2.02 -28.91 14.88
N VAL A 421 2.87 -27.91 15.16
CA VAL A 421 4.33 -28.05 15.04
C VAL A 421 4.85 -29.20 15.90
N GLN A 422 4.44 -29.26 17.18
CA GLN A 422 4.88 -30.32 18.09
C GLN A 422 4.46 -31.71 17.58
N MET A 423 3.22 -31.88 17.12
CA MET A 423 2.73 -33.15 16.61
C MET A 423 3.44 -33.59 15.32
N LEU A 424 3.79 -32.66 14.43
CA LEU A 424 4.56 -32.94 13.21
C LEU A 424 6.03 -33.28 13.52
N GLU A 425 6.65 -32.61 14.49
CA GLU A 425 8.02 -32.93 14.91
C GLU A 425 8.12 -34.29 15.60
N GLN A 426 7.09 -34.67 16.38
CA GLN A 426 6.99 -36.00 16.98
C GLN A 426 6.86 -37.09 15.93
N ALA A 427 6.15 -36.84 14.81
CA ALA A 427 6.09 -37.80 13.71
C ALA A 427 7.48 -38.16 13.18
N LYS A 428 8.40 -37.19 13.13
CA LYS A 428 9.78 -37.38 12.66
C LYS A 428 10.65 -38.22 13.61
N GLN A 429 10.26 -38.35 14.88
CA GLN A 429 10.98 -39.16 15.84
C GLN A 429 10.37 -40.56 15.88
N PRO A 430 11.10 -41.63 15.50
CA PRO A 430 10.61 -42.97 15.77
C PRO A 430 10.38 -43.10 17.27
N TYR A 431 9.28 -43.76 17.66
CA TYR A 431 8.91 -44.12 19.04
C TYR A 431 9.94 -45.04 19.76
N GLY A 432 11.24 -44.99 19.40
CA GLY A 432 12.31 -45.85 19.87
C GLY A 432 13.36 -45.19 20.78
N VAL A 433 13.30 -43.88 21.06
CA VAL A 433 14.23 -43.23 22.01
C VAL A 433 13.46 -42.51 23.11
N ARG A 434 12.75 -43.29 23.94
CA ARG A 434 12.53 -42.85 25.33
C ARG A 434 13.86 -43.01 26.06
N ALA A 435 14.52 -41.89 26.33
CA ALA A 435 15.64 -41.86 27.28
C ALA A 435 15.18 -42.49 28.60
N ARG A 436 15.94 -43.49 29.05
CA ARG A 436 15.85 -44.02 30.41
C ARG A 436 16.43 -43.01 31.39
#